data_AF-A0A3M1DF87-F1
#
_entry.id   AF-A0A3M1DF87-F1
#
_cell.length_a   1.000
_cell.length_b   1.000
_cell.length_c   1.000
_cell.angle_alpha   90.00
_cell.angle_beta   90.00
_cell.angle_gamma   90.00
#
_symmetry.space_group_name_H-M   'P 1'
#
loop_
_entity.id
_entity.type
_entity.pdbx_description
1 polymer ?
#
loop_
_entity_poly.entity_id
_entity_poly.type
_entity_poly.pdbx_seq_one_letter_code
_entity_poly.pdbx_strand_id
1 'polypeptide(L)'
;FLHDIGKLHELSSQPGFEYTDEGRLLGHLVMGAQMMHELAGGGKRLNPELLVQLEHMILSHHGSYEFGSPKRPKTREALVLHYLDELDAKLQAFQQVSDQESRNRWSSYQRLFDRYLLLSDPKLDDSEFFAAQEAADTQPDAGGDIEPLKSNLLANQLGKIRNEGNKDKAAQLSLEDVAGSRKDRQ
;
A
#
# COMPACT_ATOMS: atom_id res chain seq x y z
N PHE A 1 10.34 -12.03 -3.77
CA PHE A 1 11.78 -12.38 -3.87
C PHE A 1 12.04 -13.42 -4.96
N LEU A 2 11.62 -14.69 -4.83
CA LEU A 2 11.93 -15.71 -5.86
C LEU A 2 11.23 -15.46 -7.20
N HIS A 3 10.03 -14.87 -7.18
CA HIS A 3 9.27 -14.55 -8.39
C HIS A 3 10.04 -13.66 -9.39
N ASP A 4 10.98 -12.86 -8.89
CA ASP A 4 11.74 -11.85 -9.64
C ASP A 4 13.22 -12.19 -9.79
N ILE A 5 13.63 -13.43 -9.46
CA ILE A 5 15.05 -13.81 -9.39
C ILE A 5 15.80 -13.60 -10.72
N GLY A 6 15.10 -13.68 -11.86
CA GLY A 6 15.67 -13.43 -13.17
C GLY A 6 16.19 -12.01 -13.38
N LYS A 7 15.76 -11.03 -12.57
CA LYS A 7 16.26 -9.64 -12.64
C LYS A 7 17.77 -9.54 -12.44
N LEU A 8 18.35 -10.51 -11.72
CA LEU A 8 19.80 -10.62 -11.51
C LEU A 8 20.60 -10.84 -12.80
N HIS A 9 19.99 -11.47 -13.80
CA HIS A 9 20.62 -11.74 -15.09
C HIS A 9 20.03 -10.87 -16.22
N GLU A 10 18.84 -10.31 -16.02
CA GLU A 10 18.22 -9.35 -16.93
C GLU A 10 18.96 -8.01 -16.93
N LEU A 11 19.42 -7.56 -15.75
CA LEU A 11 20.11 -6.28 -15.58
C LEU A 11 21.59 -6.51 -15.30
N SER A 12 22.45 -5.72 -15.95
CA SER A 12 23.88 -5.71 -15.68
C SER A 12 24.17 -5.16 -14.27
N SER A 13 25.22 -5.67 -13.63
CA SER A 13 25.68 -5.17 -12.33
C SER A 13 26.52 -3.89 -12.42
N GLN A 14 26.62 -3.28 -13.61
CA GLN A 14 27.34 -2.04 -13.82
C GLN A 14 26.48 -0.84 -13.36
N PRO A 15 27.10 0.29 -13.00
CA PRO A 15 26.37 1.52 -12.69
C PRO A 15 25.38 1.87 -13.81
N GLY A 16 24.11 2.05 -13.47
CA GLY A 16 23.04 2.33 -14.43
C GLY A 16 22.11 1.15 -14.72
N PHE A 17 22.46 -0.08 -14.30
CA PHE A 17 21.61 -1.27 -14.43
C PHE A 17 21.07 -1.47 -15.86
N GLU A 18 21.93 -1.33 -16.87
CA GLU A 18 21.52 -1.55 -18.26
C GLU A 18 21.12 -3.01 -18.48
N TYR A 19 20.11 -3.25 -19.32
CA TYR A 19 19.71 -4.60 -19.70
C TYR A 19 20.83 -5.35 -20.43
N THR A 20 20.99 -6.62 -20.10
CA THR A 20 21.84 -7.58 -20.83
C THR A 20 21.19 -7.99 -22.15
N ASP A 21 21.95 -8.62 -23.05
CA ASP A 21 21.40 -9.15 -24.30
C ASP A 21 20.35 -10.23 -24.02
N GLU A 22 20.63 -11.15 -23.10
CA GLU A 22 19.68 -12.17 -22.64
C GLU A 22 18.46 -11.54 -21.98
N GLY A 23 18.65 -10.49 -21.16
CA GLY A 23 17.57 -9.75 -20.53
C GLY A 23 16.61 -9.12 -21.55
N ARG A 24 17.16 -8.50 -22.61
CA ARG A 24 16.35 -7.91 -23.69
C ARG A 24 15.60 -8.96 -24.52
N LEU A 25 16.18 -10.15 -24.70
CA LEU A 25 15.61 -11.19 -25.56
C LEU A 25 14.65 -12.13 -24.85
N LEU A 26 14.92 -12.45 -23.58
CA LEU A 26 14.18 -13.46 -22.80
C LEU A 26 13.33 -12.85 -21.69
N GLY A 27 13.85 -11.81 -21.01
CA GLY A 27 13.23 -11.18 -19.85
C GLY A 27 13.31 -12.02 -18.56
N HIS A 28 13.18 -11.35 -17.42
CA HIS A 28 13.38 -11.97 -16.09
C HIS A 28 12.42 -13.12 -15.79
N LEU A 29 11.21 -13.13 -16.35
CA LEU A 29 10.22 -14.17 -16.09
C LEU A 29 10.67 -15.54 -16.64
N VAL A 30 11.12 -15.55 -17.88
CA VAL A 30 11.60 -16.78 -18.54
C VAL A 30 12.92 -17.22 -17.91
N MET A 31 13.83 -16.27 -17.70
CA MET A 31 15.12 -16.56 -17.06
C MET A 31 14.94 -17.10 -15.64
N GLY A 32 14.02 -16.52 -14.85
CA GLY A 32 13.71 -16.99 -13.50
C GLY A 32 13.15 -18.41 -13.48
N ALA A 33 12.28 -18.77 -14.44
CA ALA A 33 11.80 -20.14 -14.58
C ALA A 33 12.91 -21.12 -14.97
N GLN A 34 13.81 -20.73 -15.88
CA GLN A 34 14.98 -21.54 -16.25
C GLN A 34 15.91 -21.79 -15.04
N MET A 35 16.20 -20.74 -14.25
CA MET A 35 17.00 -20.87 -13.03
C MET A 35 16.36 -21.83 -12.02
N MET A 36 15.03 -21.79 -11.88
CA MET A 36 14.31 -22.73 -11.02
C MET A 36 14.42 -24.18 -11.50
N HIS A 37 14.31 -24.36 -12.81
CA HIS A 37 14.45 -25.67 -13.44
C HIS A 37 15.86 -26.26 -13.22
N GLU A 38 16.89 -25.46 -13.44
CA GLU A 38 18.30 -25.86 -13.25
C GLU A 38 18.59 -26.22 -11.79
N LEU A 39 18.07 -25.43 -10.84
CA LEU A 39 18.23 -25.69 -9.41
C LEU A 39 17.63 -27.04 -8.99
N ALA A 40 16.50 -27.44 -9.59
CA ALA A 40 15.88 -28.74 -9.35
C ALA A 40 16.72 -29.90 -9.92
N GLY A 41 17.39 -29.68 -11.06
CA GLY A 41 18.31 -30.66 -11.65
C GLY A 41 19.63 -30.83 -10.88
N GLY A 42 20.11 -29.77 -10.22
CA GLY A 42 21.42 -29.69 -9.57
C GLY A 42 21.58 -30.35 -8.20
N GLY A 43 20.59 -31.10 -7.70
CA GLY A 43 20.77 -31.93 -6.49
C GLY A 43 19.69 -31.81 -5.42
N LYS A 44 18.72 -30.90 -5.56
CA LYS A 44 17.49 -30.92 -4.75
C LYS A 44 16.44 -31.73 -5.50
N ARG A 45 16.14 -32.95 -5.03
CA ARG A 45 14.99 -33.74 -5.52
C ARG A 45 13.69 -33.05 -5.11
N LEU A 46 13.32 -31.99 -5.83
CA LEU A 46 12.00 -31.40 -5.73
C LEU A 46 10.98 -32.35 -6.35
N ASN A 47 9.77 -32.39 -5.79
CA ASN A 47 8.66 -33.07 -6.42
C ASN A 47 8.42 -32.42 -7.80
N PRO A 48 8.35 -33.19 -8.90
CA PRO A 48 8.12 -32.63 -10.24
C PRO A 48 6.87 -31.76 -10.36
N GLU A 49 5.78 -32.12 -9.67
CA GLU A 49 4.54 -31.34 -9.65
C GLU A 49 4.73 -30.01 -8.93
N LEU A 50 5.52 -30.00 -7.86
CA LEU A 50 5.85 -28.78 -7.13
C LEU A 50 6.73 -27.85 -7.96
N LEU A 51 7.69 -28.40 -8.72
CA LEU A 51 8.53 -27.61 -9.62
C LEU A 51 7.67 -26.87 -10.65
N VAL A 52 6.74 -27.57 -11.31
CA VAL A 52 5.82 -26.96 -12.28
C VAL A 52 4.97 -25.87 -11.64
N GLN A 53 4.50 -26.05 -10.40
CA GLN A 53 3.74 -25.02 -9.69
C GLN A 53 4.59 -23.79 -9.36
N LEU A 54 5.85 -23.96 -8.97
CA LEU A 54 6.78 -22.86 -8.70
C LEU A 54 7.15 -22.09 -9.97
N GLU A 55 7.44 -22.80 -11.06
CA GLU A 55 7.66 -22.20 -12.39
C GLU A 55 6.41 -21.43 -12.84
N HIS A 56 5.20 -21.98 -12.63
CA HIS A 56 3.95 -21.28 -12.92
C HIS A 56 3.79 -20.02 -12.07
N MET A 57 4.17 -20.03 -10.79
CA MET A 57 4.15 -18.83 -9.95
C MET A 57 5.06 -17.73 -10.51
N ILE A 58 6.29 -18.06 -10.93
CA ILE A 58 7.20 -17.10 -11.57
C ILE A 58 6.61 -16.58 -12.88
N LEU A 59 6.16 -17.46 -13.77
CA LEU A 59 5.65 -17.06 -15.09
C LEU A 59 4.32 -16.29 -15.03
N SER A 60 3.61 -16.32 -13.90
CA SER A 60 2.29 -15.72 -13.78
C SER A 60 2.15 -14.58 -12.78
N HIS A 61 3.21 -14.21 -12.05
CA HIS A 61 3.09 -13.23 -10.97
C HIS A 61 2.74 -11.81 -11.44
N HIS A 62 3.01 -11.44 -12.69
CA HIS A 62 2.52 -10.19 -13.29
C HIS A 62 0.99 -10.17 -13.48
N GLY A 63 0.31 -11.31 -13.37
CA GLY A 63 -1.16 -11.40 -13.26
C GLY A 63 -1.95 -11.33 -14.55
N SER A 64 -1.60 -10.40 -15.44
CA SER A 64 -2.31 -10.12 -16.69
C SER A 64 -1.37 -10.04 -17.90
N TYR A 65 -1.91 -10.32 -19.08
CA TYR A 65 -1.16 -10.20 -20.33
C TYR A 65 -0.77 -8.74 -20.63
N GLU A 66 -1.61 -7.78 -20.21
CA GLU A 66 -1.37 -6.34 -20.37
C GLU A 66 -0.18 -5.87 -19.54
N PHE A 67 0.09 -6.54 -18.42
CA PHE A 67 1.27 -6.31 -17.59
C PHE A 67 2.47 -7.19 -18.00
N GLY A 68 2.44 -7.78 -19.20
CA GLY A 68 3.54 -8.57 -19.74
C GLY A 68 3.66 -9.98 -19.17
N SER A 69 2.63 -10.49 -18.48
CA SER A 69 2.66 -11.86 -17.96
C SER A 69 2.48 -12.91 -19.06
N PRO A 70 3.37 -13.92 -19.19
CA PRO A 70 3.21 -15.04 -20.11
C PRO A 70 1.93 -15.86 -19.85
N LYS A 71 1.49 -15.95 -18.59
CA LYS A 71 0.29 -16.70 -18.17
C LYS A 71 -0.40 -16.01 -17.01
N ARG A 72 -1.73 -16.05 -16.97
CA ARG A 72 -2.48 -15.63 -15.78
C ARG A 72 -2.36 -16.64 -14.64
N PRO A 73 -2.38 -16.22 -13.36
CA PRO A 73 -2.38 -17.12 -12.20
C PRO A 73 -3.46 -18.19 -12.29
N LYS A 74 -3.13 -19.44 -11.92
CA LYS A 74 -4.03 -20.61 -11.98
C LYS A 74 -4.11 -21.39 -10.68
N THR A 75 -3.31 -21.04 -9.70
CA THR A 75 -3.30 -21.62 -8.36
C THR A 75 -3.61 -20.52 -7.35
N ARG A 76 -4.01 -20.91 -6.12
CA ARG A 76 -4.32 -19.95 -5.05
C ARG A 76 -3.07 -19.17 -4.67
N GLU A 77 -1.94 -19.87 -4.60
CA GLU A 77 -0.62 -19.36 -4.26
C GLU A 77 -0.14 -18.34 -5.30
N ALA A 78 -0.28 -18.65 -6.60
CA ALA A 78 0.09 -17.72 -7.67
C ALA A 78 -0.82 -16.47 -7.68
N LEU A 79 -2.10 -16.64 -7.37
CA LEU A 79 -3.04 -15.52 -7.32
C LEU A 79 -2.73 -14.57 -6.15
N VAL A 80 -2.48 -15.14 -4.96
CA VAL A 80 -2.07 -14.36 -3.79
C VAL A 80 -0.74 -13.67 -4.04
N LEU A 81 0.24 -14.38 -4.62
CA LEU A 81 1.54 -13.82 -4.97
C LEU A 81 1.39 -12.59 -5.87
N HIS A 82 0.61 -12.70 -6.95
CA HIS A 82 0.36 -11.59 -7.86
C HIS A 82 -0.21 -10.36 -7.15
N TYR A 83 -1.26 -10.53 -6.33
CA TYR A 83 -1.87 -9.40 -5.64
C TYR A 83 -0.96 -8.79 -4.57
N LEU A 84 -0.14 -9.59 -3.90
CA LEU A 84 0.84 -9.06 -2.95
C LEU A 84 1.93 -8.25 -3.65
N ASP A 85 2.40 -8.72 -4.80
CA ASP A 85 3.39 -8.02 -5.62
C ASP A 85 2.83 -6.69 -6.16
N GLU A 86 1.61 -6.72 -6.71
CA GLU A 86 0.94 -5.51 -7.19
C GLU A 86 0.67 -4.51 -6.07
N LEU A 87 0.29 -5.00 -4.89
CA LEU A 87 0.07 -4.17 -3.70
C LEU A 87 1.38 -3.50 -3.25
N ASP A 88 2.48 -4.25 -3.16
CA ASP A 88 3.79 -3.72 -2.77
C ASP A 88 4.24 -2.61 -3.73
N ALA A 89 4.15 -2.85 -5.04
CA ALA A 89 4.48 -1.86 -6.06
C ALA A 89 3.63 -0.58 -5.94
N LYS A 90 2.32 -0.72 -5.69
CA LYS A 90 1.42 0.42 -5.49
C LYS A 90 1.69 1.17 -4.20
N LEU A 91 1.98 0.48 -3.10
CA LEU A 91 2.34 1.12 -1.83
C LEU A 91 3.65 1.90 -1.95
N GLN A 92 4.65 1.31 -2.61
CA GLN A 92 5.91 2.00 -2.88
C GLN A 92 5.70 3.24 -3.75
N ALA A 93 4.90 3.14 -4.82
CA ALA A 93 4.58 4.29 -5.67
C ALA A 93 3.82 5.39 -4.89
N PHE A 94 2.89 5.02 -4.01
CA PHE A 94 2.20 5.97 -3.14
C PHE A 94 3.19 6.68 -2.21
N GLN A 95 4.08 5.93 -1.54
CA GLN A 95 5.07 6.48 -0.64
C GLN A 95 6.00 7.46 -1.36
N GLN A 96 6.47 7.11 -2.57
CA GLN A 96 7.31 8.00 -3.37
C GLN A 96 6.62 9.33 -3.68
N VAL A 97 5.32 9.30 -4.04
CA VAL A 97 4.53 10.52 -4.25
C VAL A 97 4.43 11.32 -2.95
N SER A 98 4.17 10.65 -1.83
CA SER A 98 4.09 11.28 -0.51
C SER A 98 5.40 11.98 -0.12
N ASP A 99 6.55 11.36 -0.39
CA ASP A 99 7.85 11.93 -0.07
C ASP A 99 8.17 13.15 -0.95
N GLN A 100 7.88 13.04 -2.25
CA GLN A 100 8.12 14.09 -3.24
C GLN A 100 7.23 15.33 -3.02
N GLU A 101 5.97 15.12 -2.65
CA GLU A 101 4.97 16.18 -2.46
C GLU A 101 4.62 16.40 -0.97
N SER A 102 5.52 16.06 -0.05
CA SER A 102 5.31 16.07 1.41
C SER A 102 4.84 17.40 2.03
N ARG A 103 4.97 18.51 1.31
CA ARG A 103 4.47 19.83 1.75
C ARG A 103 3.02 20.10 1.35
N ASN A 104 2.43 19.26 0.50
CA ASN A 104 1.08 19.38 0.00
C ASN A 104 0.15 18.41 0.73
N ARG A 105 -1.11 18.81 0.93
CA ARG A 105 -2.15 17.91 1.47
C ARG A 105 -2.68 16.93 0.42
N TRP A 106 -2.62 17.31 -0.84
CA TRP A 106 -3.04 16.48 -1.97
C TRP A 106 -1.91 16.40 -2.97
N SER A 107 -1.69 15.22 -3.54
CA SER A 107 -0.76 15.07 -4.65
C SER A 107 -1.29 15.73 -5.91
N SER A 108 -0.42 15.93 -6.90
CA SER A 108 -0.82 16.05 -8.29
C SER A 108 -1.57 14.78 -8.77
N TYR A 109 -2.27 14.86 -9.91
CA TYR A 109 -3.03 13.72 -10.43
C TYR A 109 -2.11 12.54 -10.78
N GLN A 110 -2.34 11.40 -10.13
CA GLN A 110 -1.50 10.22 -10.28
C GLN A 110 -2.13 9.24 -11.28
N ARG A 111 -1.51 9.09 -12.45
CA ARG A 111 -2.00 8.21 -13.53
C ARG A 111 -2.09 6.75 -13.10
N LEU A 112 -1.13 6.27 -12.30
CA LEU A 112 -1.13 4.89 -11.79
C LEU A 112 -2.39 4.56 -10.98
N PHE A 113 -2.95 5.57 -10.31
CA PHE A 113 -4.13 5.43 -9.43
C PHE A 113 -5.41 6.03 -10.04
N ASP A 114 -5.30 6.69 -11.19
CA ASP A 114 -6.39 7.40 -11.86
C ASP A 114 -7.08 8.47 -10.97
N ARG A 115 -6.34 9.05 -10.01
CA ARG A 115 -6.89 9.97 -9.00
C ARG A 115 -5.85 10.86 -8.35
N TYR A 116 -6.31 11.86 -7.61
CA TYR A 116 -5.51 12.61 -6.64
C TYR A 116 -5.41 11.80 -5.34
N LEU A 117 -4.24 11.83 -4.69
CA LEU A 117 -4.02 11.12 -3.44
C LEU A 117 -3.99 12.13 -2.29
N LEU A 118 -4.66 11.77 -1.19
CA LEU A 118 -4.51 12.51 0.06
C LEU A 118 -3.18 12.12 0.67
N LEU A 119 -2.30 13.10 0.88
CA LEU A 119 -1.02 12.90 1.52
C LEU A 119 -1.19 13.14 3.02
N SER A 120 -0.42 12.40 3.83
CA SER A 120 -0.52 12.43 5.29
C SER A 120 -0.40 13.86 5.80
N ASP A 121 -1.28 14.25 6.73
CA ASP A 121 -1.15 15.53 7.42
C ASP A 121 0.10 15.44 8.31
N PRO A 122 1.11 16.33 8.17
CA PRO A 122 2.28 16.34 9.03
C PRO A 122 1.94 16.45 10.53
N LYS A 123 0.70 16.83 10.87
CA LYS A 123 0.19 16.96 12.24
C LYS A 123 -0.52 15.70 12.76
N LEU A 124 -0.78 14.71 11.92
CA LEU A 124 -1.33 13.40 12.29
C LEU A 124 -0.20 12.37 12.27
N ASP A 125 0.85 12.65 13.04
CA ASP A 125 1.88 11.65 13.32
C ASP A 125 1.29 10.65 14.33
N ASP A 126 0.76 9.54 13.81
CA ASP A 126 0.19 8.46 14.62
C ASP A 126 1.28 7.66 15.38
N SER A 127 2.57 8.04 15.29
CA SER A 127 3.65 7.41 16.07
C SER A 127 3.34 7.39 17.57
N GLU A 128 2.74 8.46 18.10
CA GLU A 128 2.28 8.52 19.50
C GLU A 128 1.11 7.56 19.76
N PHE A 129 0.24 7.34 18.77
CA PHE A 129 -0.92 6.44 18.89
C PHE A 129 -0.48 4.96 18.88
N PHE A 130 0.40 4.56 17.96
CA PHE A 130 0.92 3.20 17.90
C PHE A 130 1.84 2.87 19.08
N ALA A 131 2.68 3.82 19.53
CA ALA A 131 3.49 3.66 20.74
C ALA A 131 2.63 3.49 22.00
N ALA A 132 1.51 4.23 22.10
CA ALA A 132 0.56 4.08 23.20
C ALA A 132 -0.17 2.72 23.17
N GLN A 133 -0.50 2.22 21.99
CA GLN A 133 -1.15 0.91 21.81
C GLN A 133 -0.20 -0.25 22.12
N GLU A 134 1.05 -0.18 21.66
CA GLU A 134 2.08 -1.18 21.96
C GLU A 134 2.39 -1.25 23.47
N ALA A 135 2.42 -0.10 24.15
CA ALA A 135 2.56 -0.04 25.60
C ALA A 135 1.36 -0.65 26.34
N ALA A 136 0.13 -0.55 25.80
CA ALA A 136 -1.07 -1.14 26.38
C ALA A 136 -1.13 -2.66 26.17
N ASP A 137 -0.70 -3.16 25.01
CA ASP A 137 -0.73 -4.60 24.67
C ASP A 137 0.42 -5.39 25.32
N THR A 138 1.46 -4.71 25.83
CA THR A 138 2.60 -5.35 26.54
C THR A 138 2.35 -5.54 28.04
N GLN A 139 1.20 -5.09 28.58
CA GLN A 139 0.84 -5.41 29.96
C GLN A 139 0.41 -6.88 30.05
N PRO A 140 1.08 -7.71 30.87
CA PRO A 140 0.67 -9.10 31.04
C PRO A 140 -0.73 -9.12 31.66
N ASP A 141 -1.60 -9.93 31.07
CA ASP A 141 -2.81 -10.47 31.69
C ASP A 141 -2.53 -10.77 33.18
N ALA A 142 -2.97 -9.86 34.04
CA ALA A 142 -3.25 -10.13 35.42
C ALA A 142 -4.76 -10.31 35.49
N GLY A 143 -5.20 -11.56 35.37
CA GLY A 143 -6.60 -11.95 35.51
C GLY A 143 -7.28 -11.29 36.70
N GLY A 144 -8.45 -10.70 36.44
CA GLY A 144 -9.30 -10.09 37.44
C GLY A 144 -10.23 -9.05 36.85
N ASP A 145 -11.47 -9.45 36.61
CA ASP A 145 -12.69 -8.64 36.46
C ASP A 145 -12.74 -7.55 35.37
N ILE A 146 -13.42 -7.88 34.27
CA ILE A 146 -13.80 -6.93 33.21
C ILE A 146 -14.97 -6.05 33.71
N GLU A 147 -14.66 -4.88 34.24
CA GLU A 147 -15.57 -3.71 34.28
C GLU A 147 -15.33 -2.84 33.02
N PRO A 148 -16.36 -2.24 32.39
CA PRO A 148 -16.29 -1.84 30.98
C PRO A 148 -15.62 -0.47 30.79
N LEU A 149 -14.32 -0.46 30.52
CA LEU A 149 -13.56 0.72 30.08
C LEU A 149 -13.80 1.14 28.61
N LYS A 150 -14.80 0.56 27.91
CA LYS A 150 -15.16 0.95 26.54
C LYS A 150 -16.08 2.18 26.44
N SER A 151 -16.60 2.71 27.55
CA SER A 151 -17.59 3.81 27.53
C SER A 151 -16.98 5.21 27.52
N ASN A 152 -15.79 5.42 28.11
CA ASN A 152 -15.29 6.78 28.37
C ASN A 152 -14.45 7.40 27.23
N LEU A 153 -13.85 6.58 26.35
CA LEU A 153 -13.03 7.11 25.24
C LEU A 153 -13.89 7.62 24.07
N LEU A 154 -14.93 6.86 23.71
CA LEU A 154 -15.95 7.29 22.73
C LEU A 154 -16.75 8.49 23.22
N ALA A 155 -17.07 8.57 24.52
CA ALA A 155 -17.78 9.71 25.10
C ALA A 155 -16.97 11.02 25.03
N ASN A 156 -15.65 10.95 25.28
CA ASN A 156 -14.77 12.12 25.20
C ASN A 156 -14.48 12.58 23.77
N GLN A 157 -14.41 11.66 22.78
CA GLN A 157 -14.27 12.04 21.38
C GLN A 157 -15.56 12.63 20.79
N LEU A 158 -16.73 12.09 21.14
CA LEU A 158 -18.03 12.65 20.73
C LEU A 158 -18.31 14.04 21.35
N GLY A 159 -17.81 14.29 22.57
CA GLY A 159 -17.90 15.60 23.23
C GLY A 159 -17.08 16.70 22.54
N LYS A 160 -15.95 16.37 21.93
CA LYS A 160 -15.12 17.32 21.17
C LYS A 160 -15.75 17.68 19.81
N ILE A 161 -16.28 16.68 19.09
CA ILE A 161 -16.95 16.88 17.79
C ILE A 161 -18.20 17.77 17.94
N ARG A 162 -18.96 17.62 19.04
CA ARG A 162 -20.15 18.43 19.32
C ARG A 162 -19.82 19.90 19.63
N ASN A 163 -18.65 20.20 20.18
CA ASN A 163 -18.22 21.57 20.49
C ASN A 163 -17.64 22.31 19.26
N GLU A 164 -17.06 21.59 18.30
CA GLU A 164 -16.54 22.17 17.06
C GLU A 164 -17.68 22.55 16.09
N GLY A 165 -18.71 21.69 15.96
CA GLY A 165 -19.89 21.99 15.13
C GLY A 165 -20.73 23.19 15.61
N ASN A 166 -20.57 23.64 16.86
CA ASN A 166 -21.26 24.82 17.38
C ASN A 166 -20.51 26.15 17.11
N LYS A 167 -19.19 26.08 16.84
CA LYS A 167 -18.41 27.25 16.44
C LYS A 167 -18.67 27.64 14.99
N ASP A 168 -18.88 26.65 14.12
CA ASP A 168 -19.19 26.90 12.70
C ASP A 168 -20.62 27.45 12.51
N LYS A 169 -21.58 27.03 13.34
CA LYS A 169 -22.94 27.61 13.35
C LYS A 169 -22.96 29.05 13.87
N ALA A 170 -22.16 29.39 14.88
CA ALA A 170 -22.05 30.77 15.38
C ALA A 170 -21.37 31.70 14.36
N ALA A 171 -20.46 31.19 13.52
CA ALA A 171 -19.84 31.95 12.44
C ALA A 171 -20.81 32.18 11.26
N GLN A 172 -21.72 31.24 10.97
CA GLN A 172 -22.76 31.43 9.94
C GLN A 172 -23.88 32.38 10.36
N LEU A 173 -24.31 32.35 11.63
CA LEU A 173 -25.35 33.26 12.15
C LEU A 173 -24.91 34.74 12.25
N SER A 174 -23.60 35.03 12.27
CA SER A 174 -23.10 36.42 12.29
C SER A 174 -22.91 37.04 10.89
N LEU A 175 -22.99 36.25 9.82
CA LEU A 175 -22.91 36.72 8.43
C LEU A 175 -24.30 37.01 7.82
N GLU A 176 -25.36 36.37 8.31
CA GLU A 176 -26.74 36.61 7.83
C GLU A 176 -27.37 37.88 8.43
N ASP A 177 -26.95 38.31 9.63
CA ASP A 177 -27.48 39.52 10.28
C ASP A 177 -26.94 40.84 9.68
N VAL A 178 -25.84 40.81 8.92
CA VAL A 178 -25.29 42.01 8.24
C VAL A 178 -25.92 42.23 6.86
N ALA A 179 -26.51 41.19 6.25
CA ALA A 179 -27.13 41.29 4.92
C ALA A 179 -28.59 41.79 4.94
N GLY A 180 -29.24 41.83 6.11
CA GLY A 180 -30.67 42.15 6.26
C GLY A 180 -31.05 43.63 6.25
N SER A 181 -30.10 44.59 6.25
CA SER A 181 -30.41 46.02 6.47
C SER A 181 -30.23 46.93 5.24
N ARG A 182 -30.27 46.38 4.01
CA ARG A 182 -30.30 47.17 2.77
C ARG A 182 -31.37 46.70 1.81
N LYS A 183 -32.62 46.78 2.23
CA LYS A 183 -33.77 46.71 1.32
C LYS A 183 -34.91 47.54 1.89
N ASP A 184 -34.72 48.84 1.99
CA ASP A 184 -35.78 49.84 2.07
C ASP A 184 -35.18 51.25 1.95
N ARG A 185 -35.19 51.78 0.73
CA ARG A 185 -35.40 53.20 0.39
C ARG A 185 -35.25 53.37 -1.12
N GLN A 186 -36.41 53.67 -1.73
CA GLN A 186 -36.71 54.49 -2.91
C GLN A 186 -35.60 54.72 -3.94
#